data_AF-A0A529LND4-F1
#
_entry.id   AF-A0A529LND4-F1
#
_cell.length_a   1.000
_cell.length_b   1.000
_cell.length_c   1.000
_cell.angle_alpha   90.00
_cell.angle_beta   90.00
_cell.angle_gamma   90.00
#
_symmetry.space_group_name_H-M   'P 1'
#
loop_
_entity.id
_entity.type
_entity.pdbx_description
1 polymer ?
#
loop_
_entity_poly.entity_id
_entity_poly.type
_entity_poly.pdbx_seq_one_letter_code
_entity_poly.pdbx_strand_id
1 'polypeptide(L)'
;MTDIPAKAAAPSTSSGSVLLTVMKLRTFIALIAVLIFFSIAAPNFLSTANLILMSKHVALNAFLAMGMTFVIITGGIDLSVGSIVGLCGMVAGYLVLNGIDLQIGYTIYFNVFEIALITLAVGILIGAVNGLLITRLNVAPFIATLGVLYVARGLALLSSDGRTFPNLVGKPELGTTGFGFLGAGRLLGLP
;
A
#
# COMPACT_ATOMS: atom_id res chain seq x y z
N MET A 1 -46.80 -36.46 49.35
CA MET A 1 -45.84 -37.01 48.38
C MET A 1 -45.10 -35.80 47.82
N THR A 2 -43.82 -35.68 48.13
CA THR A 2 -43.03 -34.43 48.08
C THR A 2 -42.51 -34.12 46.67
N ASP A 3 -42.83 -32.94 46.15
CA ASP A 3 -42.22 -32.40 44.93
C ASP A 3 -40.78 -31.95 45.22
N ILE A 4 -39.79 -32.65 44.68
CA ILE A 4 -38.40 -32.23 44.69
C ILE A 4 -38.16 -31.35 43.44
N PRO A 5 -37.74 -30.09 43.56
CA PRO A 5 -37.39 -29.28 42.40
C PRO A 5 -36.10 -29.84 41.79
N ALA A 6 -36.15 -30.17 40.49
CA ALA A 6 -34.98 -30.59 39.74
C ALA A 6 -33.92 -29.48 39.73
N LYS A 7 -32.75 -29.79 40.30
CA LYS A 7 -31.58 -28.90 40.33
C LYS A 7 -31.12 -28.61 38.90
N ALA A 8 -31.21 -27.35 38.47
CA ALA A 8 -30.69 -26.90 37.19
C ALA A 8 -29.19 -27.21 37.11
N ALA A 9 -28.79 -28.02 36.13
CA ALA A 9 -27.38 -28.33 35.88
C ALA A 9 -26.65 -27.07 35.38
N ALA A 10 -25.53 -26.73 36.01
CA ALA A 10 -24.68 -25.63 35.58
C ALA A 10 -24.08 -25.91 34.19
N PRO A 11 -23.90 -24.90 33.33
CA PRO A 11 -23.36 -25.10 31.99
C PRO A 11 -21.92 -25.60 32.08
N SER A 12 -21.65 -26.79 31.52
CA SER A 12 -20.30 -27.32 31.43
C SER A 12 -19.51 -26.49 30.41
N THR A 13 -18.39 -25.92 30.84
CA THR A 13 -17.45 -25.24 29.95
C THR A 13 -16.78 -26.29 29.06
N SER A 14 -17.41 -26.56 27.92
CA SER A 14 -16.99 -27.55 26.92
C SER A 14 -15.61 -27.19 26.35
N SER A 15 -14.67 -28.13 26.39
CA SER A 15 -13.36 -28.07 25.70
C SER A 15 -13.47 -27.78 24.20
N GLY A 16 -14.65 -27.96 23.60
CA GLY A 16 -14.94 -27.53 22.22
C GLY A 16 -14.91 -26.01 22.04
N SER A 17 -15.22 -25.23 23.08
CA SER A 17 -15.19 -23.76 23.03
C SER A 17 -13.77 -23.21 22.92
N VAL A 18 -12.81 -23.83 23.60
CA VAL A 18 -11.39 -23.46 23.56
C VAL A 18 -10.78 -23.80 22.20
N LEU A 19 -11.04 -25.01 21.68
CA LEU A 19 -10.56 -25.43 20.36
C LEU A 19 -11.10 -24.52 19.25
N LEU A 20 -12.40 -24.18 19.29
CA LEU A 20 -13.00 -23.25 18.33
C LEU A 20 -12.41 -21.83 18.46
N THR A 21 -12.07 -21.39 19.67
CA THR A 21 -11.42 -20.09 19.89
C THR A 21 -10.01 -20.09 19.31
N VAL A 22 -9.23 -21.16 19.50
CA VAL A 22 -7.90 -21.33 18.90
C VAL A 22 -7.96 -21.35 17.37
N MET A 23 -8.94 -22.04 16.78
CA MET A 23 -9.11 -22.07 15.32
C MET A 23 -9.50 -20.70 14.75
N LYS A 24 -10.30 -19.90 15.47
CA LYS A 24 -10.63 -18.51 15.08
C LYS A 24 -9.41 -17.59 15.17
N LEU A 25 -8.53 -17.80 16.15
CA LEU A 25 -7.33 -16.98 16.36
C LEU A 25 -6.08 -17.48 15.61
N ARG A 26 -6.18 -18.49 14.73
CA ARG A 26 -5.03 -19.12 14.06
C ARG A 26 -4.03 -18.13 13.44
N THR A 27 -4.52 -17.06 12.82
CA THR A 27 -3.68 -16.04 12.18
C THR A 27 -2.94 -15.19 13.21
N PHE A 28 -3.60 -14.84 14.31
CA PHE A 28 -2.99 -14.13 15.43
C PHE A 28 -1.97 -15.00 16.16
N ILE A 29 -2.28 -16.29 16.35
CA ILE A 29 -1.34 -17.25 16.95
C ILE A 29 -0.08 -17.38 16.07
N ALA A 30 -0.25 -17.53 14.76
CA ALA A 30 0.86 -17.55 13.81
C ALA A 30 1.68 -16.26 13.86
N LEU A 31 1.02 -15.10 13.89
CA LEU A 31 1.69 -13.79 14.02
C LEU A 31 2.52 -13.70 15.30
N ILE A 32 1.95 -14.06 16.46
CA ILE A 32 2.65 -14.03 17.75
C ILE A 32 3.84 -15.00 17.74
N ALA A 33 3.66 -16.21 17.22
CA ALA A 33 4.72 -17.21 17.12
C ALA A 33 5.89 -16.70 16.28
N VAL A 34 5.61 -16.10 15.11
CA VAL A 34 6.62 -15.50 14.23
C VAL A 34 7.31 -14.32 14.91
N LEU A 35 6.57 -13.45 15.62
CA LEU A 35 7.14 -12.34 16.38
C LEU A 35 8.11 -12.83 17.45
N ILE A 36 7.72 -13.82 18.27
CA ILE A 36 8.59 -14.40 19.31
C ILE A 36 9.84 -15.00 18.67
N PHE A 37 9.68 -15.80 17.62
CA PHE A 37 10.78 -16.45 16.93
C PHE A 37 11.81 -15.43 16.44
N PHE A 38 11.39 -14.41 15.67
CA PHE A 38 12.32 -13.42 15.14
C PHE A 38 12.86 -12.46 16.20
N SER A 39 12.15 -12.24 17.29
CA SER A 39 12.67 -11.46 18.43
C SER A 39 13.90 -12.10 19.05
N ILE A 40 14.02 -13.43 18.98
CA ILE A 40 15.15 -14.19 19.51
C ILE A 40 16.18 -14.47 18.41
N ALA A 41 15.71 -14.88 17.22
CA ALA A 41 16.56 -15.36 16.13
C ALA A 41 17.25 -14.23 15.34
N ALA A 42 16.68 -13.03 15.31
CA ALA A 42 17.20 -11.91 14.53
C ALA A 42 17.61 -10.73 15.43
N PRO A 43 18.92 -10.40 15.49
CA PRO A 43 19.38 -9.19 16.15
C PRO A 43 18.68 -7.95 15.56
N ASN A 44 18.29 -7.00 16.41
CA ASN A 44 17.58 -5.77 16.04
C ASN A 44 16.14 -5.93 15.51
N PHE A 45 15.54 -7.12 15.55
CA PHE A 45 14.15 -7.32 15.08
C PHE A 45 13.15 -6.39 15.77
N LEU A 46 13.21 -6.27 17.10
CA LEU A 46 12.37 -5.34 17.87
C LEU A 46 12.98 -3.94 18.04
N SER A 47 14.05 -3.60 17.31
CA SER A 47 14.62 -2.26 17.39
C SER A 47 13.61 -1.22 16.91
N THR A 48 13.62 -0.03 17.52
CA THR A 48 12.72 1.07 17.13
C THR A 48 12.86 1.41 15.64
N ALA A 49 14.08 1.38 15.10
CA ALA A 49 14.33 1.62 13.68
C ALA A 49 13.65 0.57 12.79
N ASN A 50 13.75 -0.72 13.14
CA ASN A 50 13.09 -1.79 12.38
C ASN A 50 11.56 -1.69 12.50
N LEU A 51 11.04 -1.42 13.69
CA LEU A 51 9.59 -1.25 13.89
C LEU A 51 9.05 -0.08 13.07
N ILE A 52 9.74 1.08 13.06
CA ILE A 52 9.36 2.23 12.22
C ILE A 52 9.39 1.85 10.74
N LEU A 53 10.45 1.18 10.28
CA LEU A 53 10.58 0.77 8.87
C LEU A 53 9.44 -0.19 8.47
N MET A 54 9.16 -1.19 9.30
CA MET A 54 8.05 -2.12 9.07
C MET A 54 6.70 -1.41 9.09
N SER A 55 6.47 -0.49 10.03
CA SER A 55 5.26 0.33 10.07
C SER A 55 5.10 1.17 8.81
N LYS A 56 6.17 1.75 8.26
CA LYS A 56 6.13 2.50 6.99
C LYS A 56 5.74 1.59 5.81
N HIS A 57 6.26 0.37 5.74
CA HIS A 57 5.86 -0.60 4.71
C HIS A 57 4.39 -1.03 4.84
N VAL A 58 3.92 -1.27 6.06
CA VAL A 58 2.52 -1.64 6.32
C VAL A 58 1.57 -0.47 6.02
N ALA A 59 1.96 0.76 6.34
CA ALA A 59 1.16 1.95 6.09
C ALA A 59 0.81 2.09 4.60
N LEU A 60 1.77 1.87 3.69
CA LEU A 60 1.51 1.87 2.24
C LEU A 60 0.40 0.88 1.86
N ASN A 61 0.51 -0.36 2.32
CA ASN A 61 -0.51 -1.38 2.04
C ASN A 61 -1.87 -1.05 2.68
N ALA A 62 -1.89 -0.43 3.86
CA ALA A 62 -3.11 0.00 4.52
C ALA A 62 -3.84 1.09 3.73
N PHE A 63 -3.12 2.09 3.20
CA PHE A 63 -3.71 3.12 2.32
C PHE A 63 -4.29 2.51 1.05
N LEU A 64 -3.57 1.58 0.41
CA LEU A 64 -4.07 0.85 -0.76
C LEU A 64 -5.34 0.06 -0.40
N ALA A 65 -5.34 -0.67 0.72
CA ALA A 65 -6.47 -1.47 1.15
C ALA A 65 -7.72 -0.61 1.42
N MET A 66 -7.56 0.59 1.96
CA MET A 66 -8.68 1.54 2.11
C MET A 66 -9.28 1.92 0.75
N GLY A 67 -8.46 2.21 -0.26
CA GLY A 67 -8.95 2.46 -1.63
C GLY A 67 -9.66 1.23 -2.24
N MET A 68 -9.06 0.05 -2.07
CA MET A 68 -9.60 -1.21 -2.57
C MET A 68 -10.93 -1.60 -1.92
N THR A 69 -11.22 -1.10 -0.71
CA THR A 69 -12.52 -1.30 -0.06
C THR A 69 -13.66 -0.76 -0.92
N PHE A 70 -13.48 0.41 -1.56
CA PHE A 70 -14.50 0.96 -2.47
C PHE A 70 -14.70 0.08 -3.70
N VAL A 71 -13.62 -0.46 -4.27
CA VAL A 71 -13.71 -1.40 -5.41
C VAL A 71 -14.48 -2.67 -5.03
N ILE A 72 -14.17 -3.25 -3.86
CA ILE A 72 -14.81 -4.49 -3.40
C ILE A 72 -16.29 -4.26 -3.08
N ILE A 73 -16.66 -3.13 -2.46
CA ILE A 73 -18.06 -2.81 -2.15
C ILE A 73 -18.89 -2.69 -3.45
N THR A 74 -18.29 -2.23 -4.54
CA THR A 74 -18.94 -2.21 -5.87
C THR A 74 -19.02 -3.59 -6.55
N GLY A 75 -18.54 -4.65 -5.91
CA GLY A 75 -18.49 -6.01 -6.47
C GLY A 75 -17.36 -6.23 -7.48
N GLY A 76 -16.42 -5.29 -7.58
CA GLY A 76 -15.29 -5.34 -8.50
C GLY A 76 -14.04 -5.99 -7.89
N ILE A 77 -13.02 -6.15 -8.73
CA ILE A 77 -11.66 -6.53 -8.34
C ILE A 77 -10.71 -5.60 -9.09
N ASP A 78 -9.71 -5.04 -8.41
CA ASP A 78 -8.66 -4.23 -9.03
C ASP A 78 -7.28 -4.86 -8.83
N LEU A 79 -6.76 -5.48 -9.88
CA LEU A 79 -5.41 -6.05 -9.88
C LEU A 79 -4.34 -4.99 -10.16
N SER A 80 -4.71 -3.86 -10.77
CA SER A 80 -3.77 -2.86 -11.28
C SER A 80 -3.16 -1.98 -10.21
N VAL A 81 -3.78 -1.87 -9.02
CA VAL A 81 -3.39 -0.91 -7.97
C VAL A 81 -1.89 -0.92 -7.64
N GLY A 82 -1.26 -2.10 -7.54
CA GLY A 82 0.17 -2.20 -7.26
C GLY A 82 1.05 -1.67 -8.40
N SER A 83 0.65 -1.91 -9.65
CA SER A 83 1.36 -1.40 -10.83
C SER A 83 1.13 0.10 -11.04
N ILE A 84 -0.05 0.62 -10.69
CA ILE A 84 -0.32 2.06 -10.68
C ILE A 84 0.56 2.77 -9.66
N VAL A 85 0.68 2.24 -8.44
CA VAL A 85 1.57 2.79 -7.41
C VAL A 85 3.03 2.77 -7.87
N GLY A 86 3.47 1.67 -8.49
CA GLY A 86 4.79 1.57 -9.10
C GLY A 86 5.01 2.65 -10.16
N LEU A 87 4.07 2.81 -11.11
CA LEU A 87 4.14 3.83 -12.15
C LEU A 87 4.17 5.25 -11.56
N CYS A 88 3.31 5.57 -10.60
CA CYS A 88 3.32 6.86 -9.93
C CYS A 88 4.66 7.13 -9.24
N GLY A 89 5.27 6.11 -8.61
CA GLY A 89 6.62 6.20 -8.04
C GLY A 89 7.70 6.49 -9.10
N MET A 90 7.61 5.84 -10.27
CA MET A 90 8.53 6.08 -11.38
C MET A 90 8.38 7.49 -11.97
N VAL A 91 7.14 7.97 -12.14
CA VAL A 91 6.85 9.34 -12.58
C VAL A 91 7.39 10.36 -11.58
N ALA A 92 7.14 10.16 -10.28
CA ALA A 92 7.68 11.02 -9.23
C ALA A 92 9.22 11.05 -9.27
N GLY A 93 9.85 9.89 -9.33
CA GLY A 93 11.31 9.78 -9.37
C GLY A 93 11.92 10.43 -10.61
N TYR A 94 11.29 10.26 -11.77
CA TYR A 94 11.72 10.91 -13.00
C TYR A 94 11.63 12.43 -12.90
N LEU A 95 10.51 12.97 -12.42
CA LEU A 95 10.31 14.42 -12.29
C LEU A 95 11.28 15.06 -11.30
N VAL A 96 11.60 14.37 -10.21
CA VAL A 96 12.59 14.85 -9.21
C VAL A 96 14.00 14.94 -9.81
N LEU A 97 14.41 13.94 -10.58
CA LEU A 97 15.80 13.81 -11.03
C LEU A 97 16.06 14.50 -12.37
N ASN A 98 15.13 14.41 -13.30
CA ASN A 98 15.32 14.84 -14.69
C ASN A 98 14.50 16.09 -15.05
N GLY A 99 13.37 16.33 -14.37
CA GLY A 99 12.41 17.36 -14.80
C GLY A 99 11.75 17.00 -16.13
N ILE A 100 11.15 18.00 -16.80
CA ILE A 100 10.59 17.87 -18.15
C ILE A 100 11.41 18.73 -19.11
N ASP A 101 12.11 18.09 -20.04
CA ASP A 101 12.80 18.78 -21.13
C ASP A 101 11.80 19.16 -22.23
N LEU A 102 11.73 20.46 -22.53
CA LEU A 102 10.83 21.00 -23.55
C LEU A 102 11.38 20.87 -24.98
N GLN A 103 12.56 20.27 -25.17
CA GLN A 103 13.25 20.12 -26.46
C GLN A 103 13.60 21.44 -27.16
N ILE A 104 13.45 22.56 -26.45
CA ILE A 104 13.81 23.92 -26.86
C ILE A 104 15.01 24.45 -26.06
N GLY A 105 15.76 23.55 -25.41
CA GLY A 105 16.93 23.90 -24.57
C GLY A 105 16.60 24.34 -23.15
N TYR A 106 15.34 24.22 -22.73
CA TYR A 106 14.88 24.53 -21.37
C TYR A 106 14.23 23.31 -20.72
N THR A 107 14.67 23.00 -19.50
CA THR A 107 14.10 21.94 -18.66
C THR A 107 13.32 22.58 -17.52
N ILE A 108 12.04 22.21 -17.38
CA ILE A 108 11.20 22.61 -16.26
C ILE A 108 11.39 21.62 -15.12
N TYR A 109 11.71 22.16 -13.94
CA TYR A 109 11.71 21.42 -12.69
C TYR A 109 10.50 21.81 -11.86
N PHE A 110 10.01 20.86 -11.08
CA PHE A 110 8.80 21.00 -10.27
C PHE A 110 9.14 20.88 -8.80
N ASN A 111 8.44 21.65 -7.98
CA ASN A 111 8.52 21.49 -6.53
C ASN A 111 7.87 20.17 -6.10
N VAL A 112 8.24 19.65 -4.93
CA VAL A 112 7.71 18.36 -4.43
C VAL A 112 6.18 18.35 -4.32
N PHE A 113 5.57 19.48 -3.98
CA PHE A 113 4.11 19.61 -3.94
C PHE A 113 3.48 19.47 -5.33
N GLU A 114 4.07 20.10 -6.35
CA GLU A 114 3.61 19.99 -7.74
C GLU A 114 3.77 18.56 -8.26
N ILE A 115 4.90 17.91 -7.95
CA ILE A 115 5.13 16.49 -8.29
C ILE A 115 4.06 15.61 -7.63
N ALA A 116 3.70 15.86 -6.37
CA ALA A 116 2.63 15.13 -5.69
C ALA A 116 1.27 15.32 -6.38
N LEU A 117 0.94 16.54 -6.83
CA LEU A 117 -0.29 16.80 -7.59
C LEU A 117 -0.30 16.12 -8.96
N ILE A 118 0.82 16.16 -9.69
CA ILE A 118 0.95 15.51 -11.00
C ILE A 118 0.78 14.00 -10.85
N THR A 119 1.44 13.39 -9.87
CA THR A 119 1.38 11.94 -9.63
C THR A 119 0.00 11.50 -9.13
N LEU A 120 -0.67 12.32 -8.31
CA LEU A 120 -2.07 12.11 -7.94
C LEU A 120 -2.98 12.15 -9.17
N ALA A 121 -2.79 13.12 -10.07
CA ALA A 121 -3.56 13.22 -11.31
C ALA A 121 -3.35 12.00 -12.21
N VAL A 122 -2.11 11.49 -12.34
CA VAL A 122 -1.83 10.24 -13.07
C VAL A 122 -2.62 9.07 -12.48
N GLY A 123 -2.60 8.90 -11.15
CA GLY A 123 -3.36 7.85 -10.48
C GLY A 123 -4.87 7.96 -10.71
N ILE A 124 -5.42 9.17 -10.60
CA ILE A 124 -6.84 9.45 -10.85
C ILE A 124 -7.21 9.13 -12.31
N LEU A 125 -6.39 9.55 -13.27
CA LEU A 125 -6.65 9.31 -14.69
C LEU A 125 -6.68 7.81 -15.00
N ILE A 126 -5.71 7.04 -14.50
CA ILE A 126 -5.69 5.59 -14.72
C ILE A 126 -6.87 4.90 -14.01
N GLY A 127 -7.20 5.33 -12.79
CA GLY A 127 -8.39 4.87 -12.07
C GLY A 127 -9.69 5.18 -12.84
N ALA A 128 -9.78 6.36 -13.44
CA ALA A 128 -10.91 6.75 -14.29
C ALA A 128 -11.01 5.91 -15.56
N VAL A 129 -9.88 5.51 -16.16
CA VAL A 129 -9.86 4.57 -17.29
C VAL A 129 -10.45 3.22 -16.86
N ASN A 130 -10.01 2.65 -15.72
CA ASN A 130 -10.61 1.42 -15.19
C ASN A 130 -12.12 1.58 -14.96
N GLY A 131 -12.53 2.69 -14.31
CA GLY A 131 -13.94 3.00 -14.08
C GLY A 131 -14.75 3.11 -15.37
N LEU A 132 -14.20 3.76 -16.41
CA LEU A 132 -14.84 3.91 -17.71
C LEU A 132 -15.00 2.58 -18.44
N LEU A 133 -13.95 1.76 -18.47
CA LEU A 133 -13.96 0.42 -19.08
C LEU A 133 -15.03 -0.47 -18.46
N ILE A 134 -15.17 -0.42 -17.13
CA ILE A 134 -16.11 -1.25 -16.39
C ILE A 134 -17.54 -0.72 -16.54
N THR A 135 -17.76 0.58 -16.29
CA THR A 135 -19.12 1.14 -16.19
C THR A 135 -19.76 1.49 -17.52
N ARG A 136 -18.99 1.91 -18.54
CA ARG A 136 -19.52 2.34 -19.83
C ARG A 136 -19.30 1.31 -20.93
N LEU A 137 -18.17 0.62 -20.90
CA LEU A 137 -17.81 -0.36 -21.92
C LEU A 137 -18.15 -1.80 -21.51
N ASN A 138 -18.72 -2.01 -20.31
CA ASN A 138 -19.18 -3.30 -19.79
C ASN A 138 -18.10 -4.39 -19.82
N VAL A 139 -16.84 -4.00 -19.65
CA VAL A 139 -15.73 -4.95 -19.52
C VAL A 139 -15.72 -5.52 -18.11
N ALA A 140 -15.54 -6.83 -17.98
CA ALA A 140 -15.44 -7.49 -16.67
C ALA A 140 -14.29 -6.87 -15.84
N PRO A 141 -14.50 -6.52 -14.55
CA PRO A 141 -13.51 -5.81 -13.72
C PRO A 141 -12.13 -6.46 -13.66
N PHE A 142 -12.11 -7.79 -13.56
CA PHE A 142 -10.87 -8.57 -13.55
C PHE A 142 -10.06 -8.36 -14.85
N ILE A 143 -10.72 -8.41 -16.01
CA ILE A 143 -10.07 -8.27 -17.31
C ILE A 143 -9.59 -6.84 -17.53
N ALA A 144 -10.44 -5.85 -17.22
CA ALA A 144 -10.10 -4.43 -17.35
C ALA A 144 -8.85 -4.09 -16.51
N THR A 145 -8.86 -4.47 -15.23
CA THR A 145 -7.76 -4.13 -14.32
C THR A 145 -6.51 -4.96 -14.56
N LEU A 146 -6.62 -6.21 -15.02
CA LEU A 146 -5.46 -6.99 -15.47
C LEU A 146 -4.81 -6.37 -16.72
N GLY A 147 -5.60 -5.84 -17.66
CA GLY A 147 -5.07 -5.10 -18.81
C GLY A 147 -4.33 -3.83 -18.39
N VAL A 148 -4.96 -3.01 -17.53
CA VAL A 148 -4.35 -1.78 -17.01
C VAL A 148 -3.11 -2.08 -16.16
N LEU A 149 -3.07 -3.19 -15.42
CA LEU A 149 -1.87 -3.66 -14.72
C LEU A 149 -0.69 -3.77 -15.68
N TYR A 150 -0.85 -4.48 -16.80
CA TYR A 150 0.25 -4.67 -17.76
C TYR A 150 0.65 -3.38 -18.46
N VAL A 151 -0.31 -2.52 -18.80
CA VAL A 151 -0.01 -1.21 -19.38
C VAL A 151 0.79 -0.35 -18.39
N ALA A 152 0.30 -0.19 -17.16
CA ALA A 152 0.97 0.61 -16.14
C ALA A 152 2.38 0.07 -15.82
N ARG A 153 2.51 -1.25 -15.69
CA ARG A 153 3.79 -1.91 -15.44
C ARG A 153 4.75 -1.77 -16.62
N GLY A 154 4.26 -1.91 -17.86
CA GLY A 154 5.04 -1.71 -19.07
C GLY A 154 5.55 -0.28 -19.17
N LEU A 155 4.68 0.71 -18.96
CA LEU A 155 5.05 2.12 -18.93
C LEU A 155 6.10 2.42 -17.85
N ALA A 156 5.94 1.85 -16.65
CA ALA A 156 6.91 2.01 -15.58
C ALA A 156 8.29 1.47 -15.97
N LEU A 157 8.35 0.28 -16.58
CA LEU A 157 9.60 -0.33 -17.04
C LEU A 157 10.24 0.43 -18.20
N LEU A 158 9.44 0.87 -19.18
CA LEU A 158 9.92 1.65 -20.33
C LEU A 158 10.43 3.03 -19.91
N SER A 159 9.84 3.64 -18.88
CA SER A 159 10.26 4.97 -18.40
C SER A 159 11.67 5.02 -17.80
N SER A 160 12.25 3.86 -17.47
CA SER A 160 13.55 3.77 -16.80
C SER A 160 14.49 2.71 -17.38
N ASP A 161 14.16 2.15 -18.55
CA ASP A 161 14.86 1.00 -19.12
C ASP A 161 15.01 -0.17 -18.12
N GLY A 162 13.98 -0.38 -17.29
CA GLY A 162 13.95 -1.41 -16.24
C GLY A 162 14.80 -1.08 -15.00
N ARG A 163 15.39 0.12 -14.91
CA ARG A 163 16.13 0.57 -13.72
C ARG A 163 15.22 1.25 -12.70
N THR A 164 15.73 1.45 -11.50
CA THR A 164 15.06 2.29 -10.48
C THR A 164 15.61 3.72 -10.55
N PHE A 165 14.86 4.68 -10.02
CA PHE A 165 15.36 6.03 -9.74
C PHE A 165 15.82 6.09 -8.27
N PRO A 166 17.11 5.86 -7.98
CA PRO A 166 17.61 5.89 -6.62
C PRO A 166 17.79 7.33 -6.13
N ASN A 167 17.91 7.48 -4.81
CA ASN A 167 18.40 8.69 -4.15
C ASN A 167 17.59 9.98 -4.49
N LEU A 168 16.29 9.96 -4.18
CA LEU A 168 15.34 11.05 -4.44
C LEU A 168 15.49 12.26 -3.50
N VAL A 169 16.72 12.66 -3.20
CA VAL A 169 17.03 13.81 -2.32
C VAL A 169 16.70 15.14 -3.03
N GLY A 170 16.69 15.14 -4.36
CA GLY A 170 16.50 16.34 -5.19
C GLY A 170 17.75 17.23 -5.20
N LYS A 171 17.67 18.37 -5.91
CA LYS A 171 18.72 19.38 -5.97
C LYS A 171 18.16 20.74 -5.51
N PRO A 172 18.76 21.40 -4.49
CA PRO A 172 18.26 22.68 -3.97
C PRO A 172 18.15 23.76 -5.05
N GLU A 173 19.12 23.80 -5.96
CA GLU A 173 19.19 24.72 -7.08
C GLU A 173 18.00 24.62 -8.05
N LEU A 174 17.32 23.46 -8.04
CA LEU A 174 16.22 23.14 -8.96
C LEU A 174 14.85 23.14 -8.27
N GLY A 175 14.78 23.46 -6.96
CA GLY A 175 13.54 23.42 -6.19
C GLY A 175 12.96 22.02 -5.96
N THR A 176 13.64 20.96 -6.38
CA THR A 176 13.15 19.56 -6.30
C THR A 176 13.38 18.91 -4.93
N THR A 177 13.86 19.67 -3.94
CA THR A 177 14.09 19.20 -2.57
C THR A 177 12.79 19.12 -1.77
N GLY A 178 12.67 18.13 -0.89
CA GLY A 178 11.54 18.02 0.04
C GLY A 178 11.06 16.59 0.26
N PHE A 179 11.38 15.66 -0.65
CA PHE A 179 11.11 14.23 -0.47
C PHE A 179 11.84 13.66 0.75
N GLY A 180 13.06 14.14 1.04
CA GLY A 180 13.77 13.77 2.26
C GLY A 180 13.02 14.15 3.54
N PHE A 181 12.37 15.31 3.57
CA PHE A 181 11.54 15.73 4.71
C PHE A 181 10.22 14.97 4.77
N LEU A 182 9.52 14.79 3.65
CA LEU A 182 8.23 14.09 3.59
C LEU A 182 8.34 12.58 3.84
N GLY A 183 9.42 11.93 3.41
CA GLY A 183 9.59 10.47 3.51
C GLY A 183 10.47 10.01 4.68
N ALA A 184 11.48 10.80 5.04
CA ALA A 184 12.48 10.45 6.05
C ALA A 184 12.65 11.51 7.15
N GLY A 185 11.91 12.62 7.08
CA GLY A 185 11.93 13.68 8.09
C GLY A 185 11.15 13.29 9.34
N ARG A 186 11.17 14.18 10.32
CA ARG A 186 10.36 14.07 11.53
C ARG A 186 9.30 15.14 11.51
N LEU A 187 8.03 14.75 11.54
CA LEU A 187 6.92 15.68 11.72
C LEU A 187 6.58 15.72 13.21
N LEU A 188 6.66 16.89 13.85
CA LEU A 188 6.36 17.05 15.28
C LEU A 188 7.18 16.13 16.21
N GLY A 189 8.40 15.75 15.80
CA GLY A 189 9.27 14.84 16.55
C GLY A 189 8.98 13.35 16.33
N LEU A 190 7.93 13.01 15.57
CA LEU A 190 7.60 11.66 15.17
C LEU A 190 8.20 11.34 13.78
N PRO A 191 8.81 10.16 13.61
CA PRO A 191 9.46 9.73 12.37
C PRO A 191 8.50 9.24 11.27
#